data_AF-A0A326TXJ4-F1
#
_entry.id   AF-A0A326TXJ4-F1
#
_cell.length_a   1.000
_cell.length_b   1.000
_cell.length_c   1.000
_cell.angle_alpha   90.00
_cell.angle_beta   90.00
_cell.angle_gamma   90.00
#
_symmetry.space_group_name_H-M   'P 1'
#
loop_
_entity.id
_entity.type
_entity.pdbx_description
1 polymer ?
#
loop_
_entity_poly.entity_id
_entity_poly.type
_entity_poly.pdbx_seq_one_letter_code
_entity_poly.pdbx_strand_id
1 'polypeptide(L)'
;MGQIHLTPGTTFDITDGSIVFLSEQSGYYYTLDQCQTCLFLALLLTDTLEQAAQAAKEDIDADETTIITTCEALCSQLESYGLIQRGETPVIVDKECRVDQNHTALFSSYRPAVSQPLWYQQSIPWEFFQTGSTSLSPLPSISWHSRLSALFQAASLLILFRRTQRMQWLPLIKQRLNELAIPNRTLSLEPENWQRLGRRELLWSQFLTRIFFPRGKCVPCSLGLCAYLLALGLPAQLVIGRAQFDSSDIFHAWVEIADRVINDDDVIRLGYTVLWRVPESFTQSQSLSQKKIRM
;
A
#
# COMPACT_ATOMS: atom_id res chain seq x y z
N MET A 1 36.69 15.08 2.54
CA MET A 1 35.89 14.67 1.36
C MET A 1 35.14 15.89 0.86
N GLY A 2 34.88 15.99 -0.44
CA GLY A 2 33.99 17.04 -0.97
C GLY A 2 32.55 16.81 -0.53
N GLN A 3 31.74 17.87 -0.55
CA GLN A 3 30.31 17.80 -0.26
C GLN A 3 29.63 16.80 -1.21
N ILE A 4 28.69 16.01 -0.69
CA ILE A 4 27.90 15.10 -1.52
C ILE A 4 26.78 15.86 -2.22
N HIS A 5 26.60 15.59 -3.51
CA HIS A 5 25.51 16.13 -4.30
C HIS A 5 24.75 14.97 -4.97
N LEU A 6 23.44 15.14 -5.15
CA LEU A 6 22.67 14.21 -5.97
C LEU A 6 23.12 14.31 -7.42
N THR A 7 23.28 13.17 -8.09
CA THR A 7 23.52 13.15 -9.54
C THR A 7 22.35 13.82 -10.27
N PRO A 8 22.57 14.65 -11.31
CA PRO A 8 21.47 15.24 -12.09
C PRO A 8 20.45 14.21 -12.58
N GLY A 9 19.17 14.46 -12.31
CA GLY A 9 18.08 13.52 -12.58
C GLY A 9 17.86 12.46 -11.49
N THR A 10 18.55 12.55 -10.35
CA THR A 10 18.23 11.77 -9.16
C THR A 10 17.44 12.62 -8.19
N THR A 11 16.26 12.13 -7.80
CA THR A 11 15.44 12.71 -6.73
C THR A 11 15.31 11.70 -5.61
N PHE A 12 14.90 12.14 -4.43
CA PHE A 12 14.55 11.23 -3.35
C PHE A 12 13.37 11.76 -2.54
N ASP A 13 12.67 10.85 -1.87
CA ASP A 13 11.61 11.17 -0.91
C ASP A 13 11.75 10.28 0.34
N ILE A 14 11.17 10.70 1.46
CA ILE A 14 11.17 9.95 2.72
C ILE A 14 9.79 9.31 2.91
N THR A 15 9.74 7.98 2.94
CA THR A 15 8.52 7.21 3.19
C THR A 15 8.75 6.24 4.34
N ASP A 16 7.92 6.31 5.38
CA ASP A 16 8.00 5.43 6.56
C ASP A 16 9.37 5.38 7.26
N GLY A 17 10.09 6.51 7.25
CA GLY A 17 11.43 6.64 7.85
C GLY A 17 12.57 6.10 6.98
N SER A 18 12.28 5.68 5.75
CA SER A 18 13.24 5.23 4.76
C SER A 18 13.32 6.20 3.59
N ILE A 19 14.52 6.48 3.09
CA ILE A 19 14.70 7.23 1.85
C ILE A 19 14.50 6.32 0.64
N VAL A 20 13.72 6.80 -0.32
CA VAL A 20 13.56 6.20 -1.64
C VAL A 20 14.14 7.14 -2.69
N PHE A 21 15.24 6.73 -3.32
CA PHE A 21 15.79 7.41 -4.48
C PHE A 21 15.05 6.99 -5.75
N LEU A 22 14.91 7.92 -6.68
CA LEU A 22 14.48 7.69 -8.04
C LEU A 22 15.51 8.30 -9.00
N SER A 23 16.13 7.47 -9.84
CA SER A 23 17.08 7.90 -10.85
C SER A 23 16.40 7.94 -12.22
N GLU A 24 16.20 9.14 -12.77
CA GLU A 24 15.61 9.33 -14.10
C GLU A 24 16.46 8.71 -15.21
N GLN A 25 17.79 8.78 -15.08
CA GLN A 25 18.71 8.26 -16.09
C GLN A 25 18.63 6.73 -16.21
N SER A 26 18.49 6.05 -15.07
CA SER A 26 18.48 4.58 -15.03
C SER A 26 17.08 3.97 -15.00
N GLY A 27 16.08 4.74 -14.58
CA GLY A 27 14.70 4.28 -14.36
C GLY A 27 14.53 3.37 -13.14
N TYR A 28 15.58 3.20 -12.32
CA TYR A 28 15.54 2.42 -11.10
C TYR A 28 15.24 3.29 -9.88
N TYR A 29 14.62 2.66 -8.87
CA TYR A 29 14.54 3.21 -7.53
C TYR A 29 15.44 2.42 -6.58
N TYR A 30 15.92 3.09 -5.53
CA TYR A 30 16.75 2.47 -4.50
C TYR A 30 16.27 2.91 -3.12
N THR A 31 16.16 1.97 -2.19
CA THR A 31 15.66 2.23 -0.84
C THR A 31 16.76 2.10 0.19
N LEU A 32 16.89 3.09 1.05
CA LEU A 32 17.72 3.01 2.26
C LEU A 32 16.89 2.45 3.41
N ASP A 33 17.52 1.65 4.27
CA ASP A 33 16.95 1.36 5.57
C ASP A 33 16.99 2.60 6.49
N GLN A 34 16.42 2.49 7.69
CA GLN A 34 16.34 3.62 8.63
C GLN A 34 17.73 4.11 9.07
N CYS A 35 18.68 3.20 9.31
CA CYS A 35 20.03 3.56 9.74
C CYS A 35 20.78 4.29 8.63
N GLN A 36 20.74 3.74 7.41
CA GLN A 36 21.30 4.36 6.21
C GLN A 36 20.65 5.70 5.90
N THR A 37 19.34 5.85 6.15
CA THR A 37 18.61 7.11 5.99
C THR A 37 19.14 8.18 6.92
N CYS A 38 19.32 7.89 8.22
CA CYS A 38 19.92 8.82 9.18
C CYS A 38 21.34 9.23 8.75
N LEU A 39 22.19 8.27 8.37
CA LEU A 39 23.55 8.55 7.90
C LEU A 39 23.56 9.42 6.64
N PHE A 40 22.69 9.12 5.67
CA PHE A 40 22.60 9.88 4.43
C PHE A 40 22.12 11.32 4.64
N LEU A 41 21.13 11.53 5.52
CA LEU A 41 20.67 12.89 5.87
C LEU A 41 21.76 13.69 6.57
N ALA A 42 22.52 13.07 7.49
CA ALA A 42 23.66 13.72 8.14
C ALA A 42 24.73 14.12 7.12
N LEU A 43 25.02 13.25 6.14
CA LEU A 43 25.96 13.53 5.05
C LEU A 43 25.49 14.67 4.13
N LEU A 44 24.19 14.81 3.89
CA LEU A 44 23.64 15.91 3.09
C LEU A 44 23.71 17.27 3.80
N LEU A 45 23.62 17.27 5.12
CA LEU A 45 23.55 18.49 5.95
C LEU A 45 24.91 19.01 6.40
N THR A 46 25.97 18.23 6.23
CA THR A 46 27.31 18.55 6.75
C THR A 46 28.36 18.48 5.66
N ASP A 47 29.48 19.17 5.87
CA ASP A 47 30.54 19.27 4.87
C ASP A 47 31.62 18.20 5.05
N THR A 48 31.72 17.59 6.24
CA THR A 48 32.75 16.59 6.56
C THR A 48 32.15 15.32 7.18
N LEU A 49 32.84 14.19 7.02
CA LEU A 49 32.40 12.90 7.58
C LEU A 49 32.35 12.92 9.10
N GLU A 50 33.26 13.63 9.74
CA GLU A 50 33.33 13.77 11.19
C GLU A 50 32.11 14.54 11.72
N GLN A 51 31.70 15.60 11.01
CA GLN A 51 30.48 16.33 11.33
C GLN A 51 29.22 15.47 11.10
N ALA A 52 29.17 14.74 9.98
CA ALA A 52 28.08 13.80 9.70
C ALA A 52 27.98 12.72 10.79
N ALA A 53 29.11 12.15 11.21
CA ALA A 53 29.16 11.13 12.24
C ALA A 53 28.72 11.68 13.60
N GLN A 54 29.13 12.90 13.93
CA GLN A 54 28.70 13.56 15.16
C GLN A 54 27.19 13.88 15.16
N ALA A 55 26.61 14.25 14.02
CA ALA A 55 25.17 14.45 13.89
C ALA A 55 24.40 13.12 14.00
N ALA A 56 24.89 12.05 13.35
CA ALA A 56 24.24 10.75 13.36
C ALA A 56 24.32 10.02 14.71
N LYS A 57 25.30 10.36 15.56
CA LYS A 57 25.46 9.82 16.92
C LYS A 57 24.25 10.07 17.83
N GLU A 58 23.43 11.09 17.56
CA GLU A 58 22.23 11.34 18.35
C GLU A 58 21.18 10.23 18.17
N ASP A 59 21.14 9.61 16.98
CA ASP A 59 20.15 8.61 16.60
C ASP A 59 20.72 7.17 16.54
N ILE A 60 22.05 7.03 16.42
CA ILE A 60 22.72 5.74 16.21
C ILE A 60 23.68 5.46 17.37
N ASP A 61 23.39 4.40 18.12
CA ASP A 61 24.25 3.88 19.19
C ASP A 61 25.43 3.07 18.62
N ALA A 62 26.40 3.77 18.07
CA ALA A 62 27.65 3.20 17.57
C ALA A 62 28.84 4.13 17.86
N ASP A 63 30.03 3.57 17.90
CA ASP A 63 31.23 4.38 18.02
C ASP A 63 31.47 5.22 16.74
N GLU A 64 32.14 6.35 16.92
CA GLU A 64 32.37 7.32 15.85
C GLU A 64 33.15 6.73 14.67
N THR A 65 34.11 5.84 14.95
CA THR A 65 34.93 5.24 13.90
C THR A 65 34.11 4.28 13.03
N THR A 66 33.20 3.53 13.64
CA THR A 66 32.23 2.68 12.93
C THR A 66 31.27 3.52 12.09
N ILE A 67 30.76 4.63 12.62
CA ILE A 67 29.85 5.53 11.88
C ILE A 67 30.57 6.14 10.66
N ILE A 68 31.78 6.67 10.84
CA ILE A 68 32.58 7.23 9.73
C ILE A 68 32.82 6.17 8.65
N THR A 69 33.26 4.97 9.03
CA THR A 69 33.51 3.86 8.10
C THR A 69 32.24 3.49 7.33
N THR A 70 31.09 3.49 8.02
CA THR A 70 29.78 3.18 7.42
C THR A 70 29.31 4.28 6.47
N CYS A 71 29.51 5.55 6.83
CA CYS A 71 29.25 6.70 5.95
C CYS A 71 30.09 6.62 4.66
N GLU A 72 31.37 6.26 4.77
CA GLU A 72 32.24 6.06 3.61
C GLU A 72 31.74 4.93 2.72
N ALA A 73 31.41 3.77 3.31
CA ALA A 73 30.89 2.63 2.58
C ALA A 73 29.56 2.95 1.89
N LEU A 74 28.64 3.64 2.58
CA LEU A 74 27.37 4.08 2.03
C LEU A 74 27.56 5.05 0.86
N CYS A 75 28.44 6.04 1.02
CA CYS A 75 28.77 6.96 -0.08
C CYS A 75 29.29 6.20 -1.30
N SER A 76 30.28 5.32 -1.11
CA SER A 76 30.85 4.55 -2.21
C SER A 76 29.82 3.64 -2.89
N GLN A 77 28.89 3.08 -2.12
CA GLN A 77 27.78 2.31 -2.67
C GLN A 77 26.85 3.19 -3.52
N LEU A 78 26.42 4.35 -3.01
CA LEU A 78 25.53 5.27 -3.73
C LEU A 78 26.19 5.88 -4.97
N GLU A 79 27.50 6.16 -4.92
CA GLU A 79 28.31 6.57 -6.08
C GLU A 79 28.36 5.47 -7.14
N SER A 80 28.52 4.20 -6.72
CA SER A 80 28.53 3.06 -7.65
C SER A 80 27.19 2.86 -8.37
N TYR A 81 26.08 3.28 -7.75
CA TYR A 81 24.75 3.31 -8.36
C TYR A 81 24.48 4.59 -9.17
N GLY A 82 25.42 5.53 -9.18
CA GLY A 82 25.26 6.82 -9.85
C GLY A 82 24.19 7.72 -9.21
N LEU A 83 23.84 7.49 -7.94
CA LEU A 83 22.81 8.28 -7.23
C LEU A 83 23.37 9.59 -6.67
N ILE A 84 24.65 9.59 -6.29
CA ILE A 84 25.36 10.77 -5.79
C ILE A 84 26.70 10.96 -6.48
N GLN A 85 27.25 12.17 -6.36
CA GLN A 85 28.61 12.53 -6.78
C GLN A 85 29.27 13.37 -5.69
N ARG A 86 30.58 13.15 -5.46
CA ARG A 86 31.42 14.04 -4.65
C ARG A 86 31.97 15.16 -5.53
N GLY A 87 31.75 16.41 -5.13
CA GLY A 87 32.23 17.58 -5.87
C GLY A 87 32.82 18.66 -4.95
N GLU A 88 33.67 19.51 -5.52
CA GLU A 88 34.22 20.70 -4.85
C GLU A 88 33.37 21.96 -5.07
N THR A 89 32.38 21.90 -5.98
CA THR A 89 31.54 23.04 -6.32
C THR A 89 30.10 22.82 -5.86
N PRO A 90 29.58 23.65 -4.94
CA PRO A 90 28.20 23.55 -4.52
C PRO A 90 27.30 23.82 -5.73
N VAL A 91 26.58 22.79 -6.18
CA VAL A 91 25.39 23.02 -6.98
C VAL A 91 24.42 23.74 -6.05
N ILE A 92 24.15 25.01 -6.35
CA ILE A 92 23.17 25.81 -5.62
C ILE A 92 21.82 25.12 -5.82
N VAL A 93 21.46 24.25 -4.88
CA VAL A 93 20.09 23.76 -4.77
C VAL A 93 19.30 24.95 -4.26
N ASP A 94 18.48 25.53 -5.14
CA ASP A 94 17.51 26.54 -4.73
C ASP A 94 16.71 25.98 -3.54
N LYS A 95 16.90 26.58 -2.37
CA LYS A 95 16.26 26.22 -1.10
C LYS A 95 14.73 26.42 -1.12
N GLU A 96 14.14 26.71 -2.27
CA GLU A 96 12.71 26.83 -2.49
C GLU A 96 12.15 25.59 -3.21
N CYS A 97 12.47 24.40 -2.71
CA CYS A 97 11.66 23.22 -3.04
C CYS A 97 10.35 23.31 -2.25
N ARG A 98 9.43 24.13 -2.76
CA ARG A 98 8.02 24.10 -2.37
C ARG A 98 7.50 22.70 -2.66
N VAL A 99 7.04 22.03 -1.61
CA VAL A 99 6.31 20.77 -1.66
C VAL A 99 4.98 21.00 -2.38
N ASP A 100 4.99 20.91 -3.71
CA ASP A 100 3.77 20.79 -4.50
C ASP A 100 3.35 19.32 -4.55
N GLN A 101 2.40 18.99 -3.67
CA GLN A 101 1.79 17.67 -3.50
C GLN A 101 0.88 17.28 -4.68
N ASN A 102 1.36 17.20 -5.92
CA ASN A 102 0.55 16.65 -7.02
C ASN A 102 1.38 16.26 -8.27
N HIS A 103 2.18 15.20 -8.21
CA HIS A 103 2.56 14.49 -9.44
C HIS A 103 2.53 12.98 -9.26
N THR A 104 1.51 12.37 -9.88
CA THR A 104 1.35 10.95 -10.09
C THR A 104 1.91 10.60 -11.47
N ALA A 105 2.94 9.76 -11.56
CA ALA A 105 3.34 9.03 -12.78
C ALA A 105 4.20 7.82 -12.34
N LEU A 106 3.66 6.60 -12.34
CA LEU A 106 3.57 5.62 -13.43
C LEU A 106 4.90 4.90 -13.76
N PHE A 107 4.85 3.58 -13.59
CA PHE A 107 5.90 2.56 -13.71
C PHE A 107 6.43 2.27 -15.13
N SER A 108 7.62 1.64 -15.15
CA SER A 108 8.18 0.67 -16.14
C SER A 108 9.35 1.21 -17.01
N SER A 109 10.51 0.57 -17.13
CA SER A 109 10.71 -0.86 -17.41
C SER A 109 12.13 -1.40 -17.13
N TYR A 110 12.14 -2.63 -16.62
CA TYR A 110 13.23 -3.61 -16.69
C TYR A 110 13.35 -4.14 -18.14
N ARG A 111 14.57 -4.31 -18.67
CA ARG A 111 14.82 -5.15 -19.87
C ARG A 111 15.82 -6.26 -19.53
N PRO A 112 15.40 -7.53 -19.45
CA PRO A 112 16.31 -8.64 -19.66
C PRO A 112 16.64 -8.74 -21.16
N ALA A 113 17.83 -9.22 -21.50
CA ALA A 113 18.20 -9.55 -22.87
C ALA A 113 17.30 -10.69 -23.39
N VAL A 114 16.32 -10.37 -24.23
CA VAL A 114 15.42 -11.34 -24.85
C VAL A 114 15.74 -11.44 -26.33
N SER A 115 16.26 -12.60 -26.74
CA SER A 115 16.52 -13.02 -28.12
C SER A 115 15.26 -13.46 -28.88
N GLN A 116 14.08 -12.99 -28.47
CA GLN A 116 12.81 -13.27 -29.15
C GLN A 116 12.20 -11.99 -29.73
N PRO A 117 11.57 -12.07 -30.91
CA PRO A 117 11.01 -10.91 -31.59
C PRO A 117 9.95 -10.19 -30.74
N LEU A 118 9.99 -8.86 -30.76
CA LEU A 118 9.15 -7.94 -29.97
C LEU A 118 7.63 -8.14 -30.12
N TRP A 119 7.16 -8.86 -31.13
CA TRP A 119 5.75 -9.17 -31.36
C TRP A 119 5.28 -10.48 -30.73
N TYR A 120 6.20 -11.27 -30.15
CA TYR A 120 5.87 -12.42 -29.31
C TYR A 120 5.88 -12.01 -27.82
N GLN A 121 5.21 -10.90 -27.50
CA GLN A 121 4.85 -10.61 -26.12
C GLN A 121 3.67 -11.51 -25.78
N GLN A 122 3.92 -12.60 -25.03
CA GLN A 122 2.85 -13.23 -24.27
C GLN A 122 2.16 -12.11 -23.48
N SER A 123 0.88 -11.88 -23.76
CA SER A 123 0.11 -10.82 -23.10
C SER A 123 0.20 -11.07 -21.60
N ILE A 124 0.95 -10.23 -20.89
CA ILE A 124 1.05 -10.32 -19.44
C ILE A 124 -0.36 -10.10 -18.89
N PRO A 125 -0.97 -11.10 -18.23
CA PRO A 125 -2.31 -10.94 -17.68
C PRO A 125 -2.27 -9.82 -16.64
N TRP A 126 -3.29 -8.98 -16.58
CA TRP A 126 -3.33 -7.84 -15.64
C TRP A 126 -3.18 -8.32 -14.18
N GLU A 127 -3.57 -9.57 -13.89
CA GLU A 127 -3.36 -10.26 -12.62
C GLU A 127 -1.89 -10.35 -12.19
N PHE A 128 -0.95 -10.36 -13.14
CA PHE A 128 0.49 -10.38 -12.86
C PHE A 128 0.89 -9.16 -12.02
N PHE A 129 0.38 -7.97 -12.34
CA PHE A 129 0.67 -6.75 -11.59
C PHE A 129 0.15 -6.79 -10.15
N GLN A 130 -0.77 -7.70 -9.83
CA GLN A 130 -1.32 -7.83 -8.48
C GLN A 130 -0.70 -8.95 -7.65
N THR A 131 -0.07 -9.93 -8.31
CA THR A 131 0.35 -11.20 -7.67
C THR A 131 1.82 -11.54 -7.91
N GLY A 132 2.46 -10.90 -8.88
CA GLY A 132 3.82 -11.24 -9.33
C GLY A 132 3.94 -12.60 -10.03
N SER A 133 2.83 -13.33 -10.22
CA SER A 133 2.84 -14.68 -10.80
C SER A 133 2.33 -14.68 -12.23
N THR A 134 3.06 -15.36 -13.12
CA THR A 134 2.70 -15.56 -14.53
C THR A 134 1.88 -16.82 -14.77
N SER A 135 1.83 -17.73 -13.80
CA SER A 135 1.11 -19.00 -13.89
C SER A 135 0.04 -19.05 -12.80
N LEU A 136 -1.15 -18.55 -13.13
CA LEU A 136 -2.29 -18.56 -12.22
C LEU A 136 -3.47 -19.26 -12.86
N SER A 137 -4.22 -20.01 -12.05
CA SER A 137 -5.49 -20.58 -12.50
C SER A 137 -6.46 -19.48 -12.92
N PRO A 138 -7.24 -19.69 -13.99
CA PRO A 138 -8.22 -18.73 -14.46
C PRO A 138 -9.30 -18.54 -13.38
N LEU A 139 -9.66 -17.28 -13.15
CA LEU A 139 -10.76 -16.92 -12.24
C LEU A 139 -12.11 -17.10 -12.96
N PRO A 140 -13.18 -17.47 -12.24
CA PRO A 140 -14.52 -17.53 -12.83
C PRO A 140 -14.93 -16.16 -13.37
N SER A 141 -15.66 -16.13 -14.48
CA SER A 141 -16.25 -14.91 -15.00
C SER A 141 -17.48 -14.52 -14.18
N ILE A 142 -17.61 -13.25 -13.82
CA ILE A 142 -18.80 -12.72 -13.15
C ILE A 142 -19.75 -12.18 -14.21
N SER A 143 -20.99 -12.67 -14.20
CA SER A 143 -22.02 -12.20 -15.14
C SER A 143 -22.30 -10.71 -14.92
N TRP A 144 -22.60 -9.98 -16.00
CA TRP A 144 -22.93 -8.56 -15.92
C TRP A 144 -24.17 -8.30 -15.05
N HIS A 145 -25.15 -9.21 -15.06
CA HIS A 145 -26.33 -9.13 -14.21
C HIS A 145 -25.96 -9.19 -12.73
N SER A 146 -25.07 -10.12 -12.36
CA SER A 146 -24.55 -10.24 -10.98
C SER A 146 -23.84 -8.96 -10.56
N ARG A 147 -23.01 -8.38 -11.44
CA ARG A 147 -22.34 -7.09 -11.17
C ARG A 147 -23.33 -5.97 -10.95
N LEU A 148 -24.32 -5.80 -11.84
CA LEU A 148 -25.33 -4.76 -11.68
C LEU A 148 -26.13 -4.94 -10.39
N SER A 149 -26.58 -6.16 -10.11
CA SER A 149 -27.28 -6.46 -8.85
C SER A 149 -26.42 -6.10 -7.64
N ALA A 150 -25.14 -6.48 -7.63
CA ALA A 150 -24.22 -6.13 -6.56
C ALA A 150 -23.98 -4.62 -6.44
N LEU A 151 -23.87 -3.90 -7.57
CA LEU A 151 -23.76 -2.44 -7.59
C LEU A 151 -25.02 -1.78 -7.00
N PHE A 152 -26.22 -2.27 -7.31
CA PHE A 152 -27.46 -1.76 -6.71
C PHE A 152 -27.50 -1.99 -5.20
N GLN A 153 -27.09 -3.17 -4.73
CA GLN A 153 -27.02 -3.46 -3.29
C GLN A 153 -26.03 -2.53 -2.58
N ALA A 154 -24.81 -2.39 -3.13
CA ALA A 154 -23.80 -1.46 -2.61
C ALA A 154 -24.29 -0.01 -2.62
N ALA A 155 -24.92 0.45 -3.70
CA ALA A 155 -25.48 1.78 -3.82
C ALA A 155 -26.56 2.04 -2.77
N SER A 156 -27.44 1.06 -2.53
CA SER A 156 -28.49 1.18 -1.51
C SER A 156 -27.91 1.36 -0.11
N LEU A 157 -26.82 0.65 0.20
CA LEU A 157 -26.15 0.75 1.49
C LEU A 157 -25.39 2.07 1.64
N LEU A 158 -24.76 2.55 0.57
CA LEU A 158 -24.11 3.86 0.52
C LEU A 158 -25.12 5.01 0.68
N ILE A 159 -26.31 4.90 0.08
CA ILE A 159 -27.41 5.85 0.27
C ILE A 159 -27.88 5.82 1.72
N LEU A 160 -28.03 4.63 2.31
CA LEU A 160 -28.39 4.49 3.72
C LEU A 160 -27.35 5.16 4.62
N PHE A 161 -26.06 4.87 4.40
CA PHE A 161 -24.94 5.50 5.11
C PHE A 161 -24.99 7.04 5.01
N ARG A 162 -25.21 7.56 3.80
CA ARG A 162 -25.30 9.00 3.55
C ARG A 162 -26.48 9.65 4.29
N ARG A 163 -27.64 9.00 4.33
CA ARG A 163 -28.83 9.53 5.00
C ARG A 163 -28.74 9.47 6.53
N THR A 164 -27.99 8.51 7.06
CA THR A 164 -27.97 8.19 8.48
C THR A 164 -26.78 8.77 9.22
N GLN A 165 -25.96 9.66 8.65
CA GLN A 165 -24.67 10.17 9.17
C GLN A 165 -24.60 10.66 10.64
N ARG A 166 -25.69 10.65 11.40
CA ARG A 166 -25.68 10.70 12.87
C ARG A 166 -25.32 9.32 13.45
N MET A 167 -24.85 9.25 14.71
CA MET A 167 -24.24 8.05 15.35
C MET A 167 -25.02 6.71 15.30
N GLN A 168 -26.20 6.65 14.70
CA GLN A 168 -27.07 5.47 14.60
C GLN A 168 -26.85 4.63 13.34
N TRP A 169 -25.93 4.98 12.45
CA TRP A 169 -25.73 4.25 11.18
C TRP A 169 -25.16 2.84 11.37
N LEU A 170 -24.32 2.64 12.39
CA LEU A 170 -23.53 1.42 12.52
C LEU A 170 -24.38 0.16 12.77
N PRO A 171 -25.37 0.13 13.69
CA PRO A 171 -26.22 -1.05 13.87
C PRO A 171 -26.97 -1.45 12.60
N LEU A 172 -27.51 -0.47 11.86
CA LEU A 172 -28.25 -0.72 10.62
C LEU A 172 -27.34 -1.27 9.52
N ILE A 173 -26.14 -0.70 9.37
CA ILE A 173 -25.15 -1.20 8.39
C ILE A 173 -24.67 -2.59 8.77
N LYS A 174 -24.41 -2.85 10.04
CA LYS A 174 -24.07 -4.20 10.53
C LYS A 174 -25.14 -5.22 10.16
N GLN A 175 -26.40 -4.90 10.43
CA GLN A 175 -27.52 -5.77 10.06
C GLN A 175 -27.53 -6.04 8.56
N ARG A 176 -27.45 -5.01 7.71
CA ARG A 176 -27.48 -5.16 6.25
C ARG A 176 -26.29 -5.94 5.69
N LEU A 177 -25.08 -5.72 6.21
CA LEU A 177 -23.91 -6.49 5.79
C LEU A 177 -24.05 -7.97 6.19
N ASN A 178 -24.57 -8.26 7.38
CA ASN A 178 -24.86 -9.65 7.78
C ASN A 178 -25.94 -10.31 6.90
N GLU A 179 -26.97 -9.57 6.48
CA GLU A 179 -27.98 -10.05 5.52
C GLU A 179 -27.38 -10.34 4.13
N LEU A 180 -26.38 -9.58 3.70
CA LEU A 180 -25.68 -9.84 2.44
C LEU A 180 -24.72 -11.05 2.53
N ALA A 181 -24.23 -11.34 3.73
CA ALA A 181 -23.25 -12.40 4.00
C ALA A 181 -23.81 -13.83 4.05
N ILE A 182 -25.07 -14.05 3.64
CA ILE A 182 -25.74 -15.34 3.77
C ILE A 182 -24.94 -16.45 3.03
N PRO A 183 -24.54 -17.55 3.71
CA PRO A 183 -23.62 -18.57 3.19
C PRO A 183 -24.03 -19.26 1.88
N ASN A 184 -25.33 -19.33 1.58
CA ASN A 184 -25.84 -20.00 0.38
C ASN A 184 -25.48 -19.29 -0.94
N ARG A 185 -24.84 -18.12 -0.86
CA ARG A 185 -24.36 -17.37 -2.03
C ARG A 185 -22.85 -17.41 -2.19
N THR A 186 -22.12 -18.07 -1.29
CA THR A 186 -20.66 -18.06 -1.34
C THR A 186 -20.14 -18.84 -2.54
N LEU A 187 -19.28 -18.19 -3.33
CA LEU A 187 -18.60 -18.86 -4.43
C LEU A 187 -17.65 -19.92 -3.87
N SER A 188 -17.81 -21.17 -4.30
CA SER A 188 -16.91 -22.28 -3.96
C SER A 188 -15.58 -22.10 -4.69
N LEU A 189 -14.67 -21.33 -4.10
CA LEU A 189 -13.33 -21.04 -4.60
C LEU A 189 -12.33 -21.20 -3.48
N GLU A 190 -11.07 -21.49 -3.85
CA GLU A 190 -9.95 -21.43 -2.93
C GLU A 190 -9.76 -20.00 -2.37
N PRO A 191 -9.29 -19.83 -1.12
CA PRO A 191 -9.14 -18.53 -0.48
C PRO A 191 -8.31 -17.51 -1.28
N GLU A 192 -7.23 -17.96 -1.92
CA GLU A 192 -6.40 -17.12 -2.78
C GLU A 192 -7.18 -16.58 -3.99
N ASN A 193 -8.05 -17.42 -4.57
CA ASN A 193 -8.88 -17.02 -5.70
C ASN A 193 -9.98 -16.02 -5.27
N TRP A 194 -10.48 -16.08 -4.03
CA TRP A 194 -11.36 -15.02 -3.52
C TRP A 194 -10.66 -13.66 -3.47
N GLN A 195 -9.40 -13.62 -3.03
CA GLN A 195 -8.64 -12.38 -2.93
C GLN A 195 -8.36 -11.78 -4.30
N ARG A 196 -7.87 -12.60 -5.24
CA ARG A 196 -7.61 -12.19 -6.62
C ARG A 196 -8.88 -11.68 -7.30
N LEU A 197 -10.00 -12.38 -7.11
CA LEU A 197 -11.29 -11.96 -7.63
C LEU A 197 -11.78 -10.66 -6.98
N GLY A 198 -11.62 -10.52 -5.66
CA GLY A 198 -11.97 -9.29 -4.94
C GLY A 198 -11.20 -8.06 -5.45
N ARG A 199 -9.89 -8.22 -5.69
CA ARG A 199 -9.04 -7.17 -6.27
C ARG A 199 -9.39 -6.84 -7.72
N ARG A 200 -9.77 -7.83 -8.53
CA ARG A 200 -10.28 -7.59 -9.90
C ARG A 200 -11.53 -6.71 -9.91
N GLU A 201 -12.41 -6.96 -8.96
CA GLU A 201 -13.73 -6.33 -8.91
C GLU A 201 -13.72 -4.99 -8.14
N LEU A 202 -12.56 -4.59 -7.57
CA LEU A 202 -12.34 -3.33 -6.84
C LEU A 202 -12.77 -2.10 -7.65
N LEU A 203 -12.39 -2.03 -8.92
CA LEU A 203 -12.62 -0.88 -9.81
C LEU A 203 -14.11 -0.53 -9.94
N TRP A 204 -14.99 -1.54 -10.01
CA TRP A 204 -16.43 -1.34 -10.11
C TRP A 204 -17.01 -0.67 -8.85
N SER A 205 -16.56 -1.12 -7.67
CA SER A 205 -16.99 -0.52 -6.40
C SER A 205 -16.44 0.89 -6.20
N GLN A 206 -15.22 1.16 -6.66
CA GLN A 206 -14.59 2.48 -6.56
C GLN A 206 -15.30 3.49 -7.46
N PHE A 207 -15.64 3.09 -8.68
CA PHE A 207 -16.47 3.89 -9.58
C PHE A 207 -17.79 4.26 -8.92
N LEU A 208 -18.50 3.28 -8.34
CA LEU A 208 -19.74 3.52 -7.64
C LEU A 208 -19.57 4.49 -6.46
N THR A 209 -18.54 4.27 -5.64
CA THR A 209 -18.31 5.10 -4.45
C THR A 209 -18.01 6.55 -4.84
N ARG A 210 -17.23 6.79 -5.90
CA ARG A 210 -16.92 8.15 -6.37
C ARG A 210 -18.16 8.92 -6.81
N ILE A 211 -19.22 8.25 -7.28
CA ILE A 211 -20.50 8.90 -7.60
C ILE A 211 -21.20 9.40 -6.33
N PHE A 212 -21.24 8.59 -5.27
CA PHE A 212 -21.97 8.95 -4.03
C PHE A 212 -21.15 9.83 -3.08
N PHE A 213 -19.84 9.64 -3.06
CA PHE A 213 -18.88 10.27 -2.17
C PHE A 213 -17.60 10.67 -2.94
N PRO A 214 -17.63 11.74 -3.77
CA PRO A 214 -16.46 12.17 -4.54
C PRO A 214 -15.24 12.51 -3.67
N ARG A 215 -15.48 12.94 -2.43
CA ARG A 215 -14.47 13.22 -1.38
C ARG A 215 -14.58 12.24 -0.21
N GLY A 216 -15.17 11.07 -0.44
CA GLY A 216 -15.33 10.04 0.59
C GLY A 216 -13.98 9.59 1.11
N LYS A 217 -13.84 9.55 2.44
CA LYS A 217 -12.68 8.95 3.10
C LYS A 217 -12.77 7.41 3.05
N CYS A 218 -11.90 6.74 3.80
CA CYS A 218 -11.81 5.28 3.91
C CYS A 218 -13.15 4.55 4.17
N VAL A 219 -13.99 5.06 5.09
CA VAL A 219 -15.25 4.37 5.50
C VAL A 219 -16.23 4.14 4.34
N PRO A 220 -16.72 5.17 3.60
CA PRO A 220 -17.65 4.94 2.49
C PRO A 220 -17.04 4.06 1.39
N CYS A 221 -15.74 4.19 1.10
CA CYS A 221 -15.04 3.35 0.13
C CYS A 221 -15.04 1.87 0.53
N SER A 222 -14.60 1.57 1.74
CA SER A 222 -14.53 0.21 2.26
C SER A 222 -15.92 -0.39 2.48
N LEU A 223 -16.91 0.42 2.89
CA LEU A 223 -18.31 0.00 3.01
C LEU A 223 -18.91 -0.39 1.65
N GLY A 224 -18.74 0.46 0.64
CA GLY A 224 -19.24 0.22 -0.72
C GLY A 224 -18.62 -1.03 -1.33
N LEU A 225 -17.30 -1.20 -1.17
CA LEU A 225 -16.59 -2.39 -1.61
C LEU A 225 -17.08 -3.64 -0.88
N CYS A 226 -17.14 -3.64 0.46
CA CYS A 226 -17.57 -4.80 1.23
C CYS A 226 -18.98 -5.25 0.83
N ALA A 227 -19.94 -4.31 0.72
CA ALA A 227 -21.30 -4.62 0.30
C ALA A 227 -21.36 -5.20 -1.11
N TYR A 228 -20.57 -4.65 -2.03
CA TYR A 228 -20.47 -5.14 -3.41
C TYR A 228 -19.91 -6.57 -3.47
N LEU A 229 -18.81 -6.83 -2.78
CA LEU A 229 -18.18 -8.15 -2.76
C LEU A 229 -19.07 -9.21 -2.08
N LEU A 230 -19.73 -8.86 -0.97
CA LEU A 230 -20.71 -9.74 -0.32
C LEU A 230 -21.87 -10.07 -1.25
N ALA A 231 -22.41 -9.07 -1.97
CA ALA A 231 -23.49 -9.28 -2.93
C ALA A 231 -23.07 -10.14 -4.14
N LEU A 232 -21.79 -10.18 -4.48
CA LEU A 232 -21.21 -11.09 -5.47
C LEU A 232 -20.99 -12.52 -4.92
N GLY A 233 -21.16 -12.74 -3.62
CA GLY A 233 -20.91 -14.04 -2.99
C GLY A 233 -19.48 -14.25 -2.51
N LEU A 234 -18.70 -13.17 -2.32
CA LEU A 234 -17.36 -13.26 -1.72
C LEU A 234 -17.45 -13.04 -0.21
N PRO A 235 -16.67 -13.77 0.60
CA PRO A 235 -16.69 -13.66 2.07
C PRO A 235 -15.89 -12.45 2.55
N ALA A 236 -16.26 -11.25 2.10
CA ALA A 236 -15.60 -10.00 2.43
C ALA A 236 -16.04 -9.48 3.81
N GLN A 237 -15.11 -8.90 4.56
CA GLN A 237 -15.36 -8.25 5.84
C GLN A 237 -14.93 -6.79 5.80
N LEU A 238 -15.83 -5.89 6.19
CA LEU A 238 -15.49 -4.53 6.54
C LEU A 238 -14.79 -4.54 7.90
N VAL A 239 -13.60 -3.95 7.94
CA VAL A 239 -12.80 -3.79 9.14
C VAL A 239 -12.66 -2.32 9.44
N ILE A 240 -12.83 -1.96 10.71
CA ILE A 240 -12.62 -0.60 11.21
C ILE A 240 -11.59 -0.69 12.34
N GLY A 241 -10.50 0.06 12.20
CA GLY A 241 -9.41 0.11 13.17
C GLY A 241 -9.11 1.53 13.65
N ARG A 242 -8.45 1.62 14.80
CA ARG A 242 -7.87 2.85 15.36
C ARG A 242 -6.35 2.79 15.26
N ALA A 243 -5.71 3.89 14.86
CA ALA A 243 -4.25 3.96 14.82
C ALA A 243 -3.63 3.69 16.21
N GLN A 244 -2.52 2.97 16.25
CA GLN A 244 -1.83 2.61 17.51
C GLN A 244 -0.82 3.65 17.97
N PHE A 245 -0.06 4.20 17.03
CA PHE A 245 1.10 5.05 17.30
C PHE A 245 0.80 6.54 17.18
N ASP A 246 -0.42 6.89 16.78
CA ASP A 246 -0.86 8.28 16.69
C ASP A 246 -1.69 8.66 17.92
N SER A 247 -1.35 9.79 18.53
CA SER A 247 -2.10 10.35 19.67
C SER A 247 -3.46 10.92 19.27
N SER A 248 -3.69 11.11 17.97
CA SER A 248 -4.97 11.55 17.44
C SER A 248 -5.95 10.37 17.27
N ASP A 249 -7.25 10.64 17.44
CA ASP A 249 -8.32 9.66 17.24
C ASP A 249 -8.57 9.37 15.74
N ILE A 250 -7.52 8.92 15.05
CA ILE A 250 -7.57 8.54 13.64
C ILE A 250 -8.14 7.13 13.54
N PHE A 251 -9.28 7.05 12.85
CA PHE A 251 -9.91 5.80 12.46
C PHE A 251 -9.69 5.55 10.99
N HIS A 252 -9.48 4.29 10.64
CA HIS A 252 -9.40 3.85 9.27
C HIS A 252 -10.29 2.64 9.04
N ALA A 253 -10.71 2.45 7.79
CA ALA A 253 -11.55 1.32 7.40
C ALA A 253 -11.02 0.69 6.12
N TRP A 254 -10.94 -0.63 6.11
CA TRP A 254 -10.50 -1.44 4.98
C TRP A 254 -11.39 -2.67 4.83
N VAL A 255 -11.19 -3.44 3.76
CA VAL A 255 -11.91 -4.68 3.49
C VAL A 255 -10.93 -5.85 3.49
N GLU A 256 -11.27 -6.91 4.22
CA GLU A 256 -10.52 -8.15 4.27
C GLU A 256 -11.28 -9.30 3.59
N ILE A 257 -10.55 -10.21 2.95
CA ILE A 257 -11.06 -11.53 2.52
C ILE A 257 -10.03 -12.57 2.98
N ALA A 258 -10.47 -13.55 3.77
CA ALA A 258 -9.58 -14.58 4.32
C ALA A 258 -8.31 -13.98 4.95
N ASP A 259 -8.49 -13.00 5.84
CA ASP A 259 -7.44 -12.27 6.55
C ASP A 259 -6.42 -11.50 5.66
N ARG A 260 -6.76 -11.19 4.41
CA ARG A 260 -5.92 -10.36 3.53
C ARG A 260 -6.63 -9.08 3.14
N VAL A 261 -5.89 -7.98 3.14
CA VAL A 261 -6.42 -6.65 2.82
C VAL A 261 -6.60 -6.52 1.30
N ILE A 262 -7.77 -6.02 0.90
CA ILE A 262 -8.18 -5.95 -0.51
C ILE A 262 -8.02 -4.57 -1.13
N ASN A 263 -8.36 -3.51 -0.39
CA ASN A 263 -8.37 -2.14 -0.91
C ASN A 263 -7.30 -1.23 -0.30
N ASP A 264 -6.34 -1.82 0.39
CA ASP A 264 -5.25 -1.14 1.07
C ASP A 264 -4.03 -2.09 1.14
N ASP A 265 -2.94 -1.61 1.74
CA ASP A 265 -1.76 -2.41 2.00
C ASP A 265 -1.95 -3.35 3.21
N ASP A 266 -1.39 -4.56 3.15
CA ASP A 266 -1.40 -5.51 4.28
C ASP A 266 -0.65 -4.94 5.51
N VAL A 267 0.29 -4.01 5.33
CA VAL A 267 1.04 -3.30 6.38
C VAL A 267 0.11 -2.54 7.33
N ILE A 268 -1.09 -2.15 6.89
CA ILE A 268 -2.03 -1.39 7.72
C ILE A 268 -2.43 -2.12 9.01
N ARG A 269 -2.36 -3.45 9.01
CA ARG A 269 -2.67 -4.28 10.18
C ARG A 269 -1.64 -4.12 11.30
N LEU A 270 -0.43 -3.66 10.99
CA LEU A 270 0.61 -3.38 11.98
C LEU A 270 0.37 -2.03 12.68
N GLY A 271 -0.16 -1.05 11.96
CA GLY A 271 -0.39 0.30 12.47
C GLY A 271 -1.73 0.52 13.18
N TYR A 272 -2.69 -0.41 13.05
CA TYR A 272 -4.06 -0.23 13.52
C TYR A 272 -4.57 -1.36 14.41
N THR A 273 -5.15 -0.99 15.57
CA THR A 273 -5.92 -1.92 16.40
C THR A 273 -7.33 -2.05 15.86
N VAL A 274 -7.71 -3.27 15.48
CA VAL A 274 -9.05 -3.56 14.96
C VAL A 274 -10.10 -3.40 16.05
N LEU A 275 -11.08 -2.53 15.81
CA LEU A 275 -12.23 -2.31 16.69
C LEU A 275 -13.40 -3.21 16.31
N TRP A 276 -13.70 -3.28 15.00
CA TRP A 276 -14.84 -4.02 14.47
C TRP A 276 -14.50 -4.78 13.21
N ARG A 277 -15.10 -5.97 13.07
CA ARG A 277 -15.18 -6.74 11.83
C ARG A 277 -16.64 -7.05 11.55
N VAL A 278 -17.08 -6.83 10.31
CA VAL A 278 -18.48 -7.01 9.91
C VAL A 278 -18.52 -7.53 8.47
N PRO A 279 -19.21 -8.64 8.17
CA PRO A 279 -20.00 -9.49 9.06
C PRO A 279 -19.14 -10.30 10.05
N GLU A 280 -19.71 -10.65 11.20
CA GLU A 280 -18.99 -11.33 12.30
C GLU A 280 -18.87 -12.85 12.09
N SER A 281 -19.73 -13.41 11.22
CA SER A 281 -19.83 -14.86 10.97
C SER A 281 -18.54 -15.49 10.43
N PHE A 282 -17.71 -14.74 9.70
CA PHE A 282 -16.46 -15.27 9.14
C PHE A 282 -15.31 -15.34 10.15
N THR A 283 -15.39 -14.61 11.28
CA THR A 283 -14.32 -14.61 12.29
C THR A 283 -14.39 -15.84 13.20
N GLN A 284 -15.58 -16.40 13.44
CA GLN A 284 -15.75 -17.57 14.32
C GLN A 284 -15.19 -18.86 13.69
N SER A 285 -15.34 -19.05 12.38
CA SER A 285 -14.85 -20.25 11.67
C SER A 285 -13.31 -20.37 11.68
N GLN A 286 -12.59 -19.24 11.67
CA GLN A 286 -11.13 -19.22 11.66
C GLN A 286 -10.52 -19.50 13.04
N SER A 287 -11.11 -18.95 14.11
CA SER A 287 -10.64 -19.20 15.48
C SER A 287 -10.73 -20.69 15.89
N LEU A 288 -11.73 -21.41 15.36
CA LEU A 288 -11.91 -22.85 15.58
C LEU A 288 -10.90 -23.69 14.78
N SER A 289 -10.53 -23.25 13.57
CA SER A 289 -9.50 -23.92 12.76
C SER A 289 -8.11 -23.79 13.39
N GLN A 290 -7.76 -22.60 13.91
CA GLN A 290 -6.48 -22.37 14.58
C GLN A 290 -6.34 -23.14 15.90
N LYS A 291 -7.44 -23.36 16.64
CA LYS A 291 -7.43 -24.19 17.85
C LYS A 291 -7.16 -25.68 17.57
N LYS A 292 -7.60 -26.20 16.43
CA LYS A 292 -7.39 -27.61 16.04
C LYS A 292 -5.95 -27.94 15.62
N ILE A 293 -5.15 -26.95 15.22
CA ILE A 293 -3.75 -27.16 14.82
C ILE A 293 -2.80 -27.15 16.04
N ARG A 294 -3.28 -26.70 17.21
CA ARG A 294 -2.51 -26.64 18.47
C ARG A 294 -2.85 -27.79 19.45
N MET A 295 -3.54 -28.83 19.00
CA MET A 295 -3.74 -30.09 19.73
C MET A 295 -3.06 -31.22 18.97
#